data_AF-A0A098LXR4-F1
#
_entry.id   AF-A0A098LXR4-F1
#
_cell.length_a   1.000
_cell.length_b   1.000
_cell.length_c   1.000
_cell.angle_alpha   90.00
_cell.angle_beta   90.00
_cell.angle_gamma   90.00
#
_symmetry.space_group_name_H-M   'P 1'
#
loop_
_entity.id
_entity.type
_entity.pdbx_description
1 polymer ?
#
loop_
_entity_poly.entity_id
_entity_poly.type
_entity_poly.pdbx_seq_one_letter_code
_entity_poly.pdbx_strand_id
1 'polypeptide(L)'
;MRMSLCLLIATILVTAGKGVSTTDVESQAHGYSADRDANIGPCQDGNGICGAQIVSLPDPGPLCTCPSGGCPLDNDHRVPITNPQSITELYACRPINRYEQCSGSGAVAVTDALTEMKCRCTGMNYMLDEVYMRVTCAL
;
A
#
# COMPACT_ATOMS: atom_id res chain seq x y z
N MET A 1 -59.84 -31.98 -4.39
CA MET A 1 -60.06 -31.23 -3.15
C MET A 1 -58.72 -30.71 -2.65
N ARG A 2 -58.62 -29.38 -2.61
CA ARG A 2 -57.75 -28.47 -1.82
C ARG A 2 -56.27 -28.84 -1.58
N MET A 3 -55.41 -28.06 -2.24
CA MET A 3 -54.02 -27.76 -1.93
C MET A 3 -53.82 -27.32 -0.47
N SER A 4 -52.68 -27.64 0.14
CA SER A 4 -52.16 -26.88 1.27
C SER A 4 -50.64 -26.76 1.16
N LEU A 5 -50.23 -25.64 0.58
CA LEU A 5 -48.90 -25.06 0.58
C LEU A 5 -48.81 -24.21 1.86
N CYS A 6 -47.83 -24.45 2.73
CA CYS A 6 -47.52 -23.50 3.82
C CYS A 6 -46.03 -23.20 3.82
N LEU A 7 -45.70 -22.09 3.16
CA LEU A 7 -44.48 -21.31 3.38
C LEU A 7 -44.38 -20.96 4.88
N LEU A 8 -43.20 -21.15 5.47
CA LEU A 8 -42.82 -20.47 6.70
C LEU A 8 -42.03 -19.21 6.33
N ILE A 9 -42.68 -18.06 6.49
CA ILE A 9 -42.09 -16.72 6.52
C ILE A 9 -42.25 -16.22 7.96
N ALA A 10 -41.16 -15.79 8.61
CA ALA A 10 -41.14 -14.74 9.64
C ALA A 10 -39.76 -14.69 10.32
N THR A 11 -39.19 -13.58 10.75
CA THR A 11 -39.30 -12.13 10.47
C THR A 11 -38.06 -11.52 11.14
N ILE A 12 -37.56 -10.44 10.55
CA ILE A 12 -36.29 -9.78 10.86
C ILE A 12 -36.40 -9.07 12.22
N LEU A 13 -35.44 -9.31 13.13
CA LEU A 13 -35.23 -8.45 14.29
C LEU A 13 -34.26 -7.32 13.90
N VAL A 14 -34.84 -6.17 13.59
CA VAL A 14 -34.14 -4.89 13.47
C VAL A 14 -33.99 -4.31 14.87
N THR A 15 -32.79 -4.31 15.44
CA THR A 15 -32.47 -3.39 16.53
C THR A 15 -32.00 -2.08 15.94
N ALA A 16 -32.93 -1.12 15.91
CA ALA A 16 -32.66 0.28 15.65
C ALA A 16 -31.80 0.87 16.78
N GLY A 17 -30.50 1.03 16.54
CA GLY A 17 -29.67 2.00 17.24
C GLY A 17 -29.69 3.29 16.43
N LYS A 18 -30.50 4.27 16.85
CA LYS A 18 -30.51 5.60 16.24
C LYS A 18 -29.19 6.32 16.50
N GLY A 19 -28.48 6.66 15.43
CA GLY A 19 -27.40 7.64 15.39
C GLY A 19 -27.44 8.33 14.02
N VAL A 20 -27.36 9.65 14.03
CA VAL A 20 -27.84 10.58 13.00
C VAL A 20 -26.98 10.61 11.72
N SER A 21 -27.69 10.79 10.60
CA SER A 21 -27.26 11.12 9.23
C SER A 21 -26.19 12.22 9.13
N THR A 22 -25.21 12.05 8.23
CA THR A 22 -25.00 12.94 7.06
C THR A 22 -24.12 12.24 5.99
N THR A 23 -24.75 11.97 4.84
CA THR A 23 -24.22 12.08 3.46
C THR A 23 -22.86 11.49 3.06
N ASP A 24 -22.97 10.53 2.13
CA ASP A 24 -22.27 10.43 0.85
C ASP A 24 -20.90 9.70 0.76
N VAL A 25 -20.96 8.63 -0.05
CA VAL A 25 -19.88 7.83 -0.65
C VAL A 25 -19.09 6.95 0.32
N GLU A 26 -19.76 5.92 0.82
CA GLU A 26 -19.10 4.68 1.24
C GLU A 26 -18.56 3.99 -0.01
N SER A 27 -17.37 4.41 -0.44
CA SER A 27 -16.60 3.67 -1.43
C SER A 27 -16.31 2.32 -0.82
N GLN A 28 -16.99 1.29 -1.34
CA GLN A 28 -16.82 -0.11 -1.00
C GLN A 28 -15.32 -0.39 -0.90
N ALA A 29 -14.81 -0.51 0.32
CA ALA A 29 -13.54 -1.15 0.59
C ALA A 29 -13.75 -2.64 0.27
N HIS A 30 -13.70 -2.94 -1.03
CA HIS A 30 -13.64 -4.28 -1.56
C HIS A 30 -12.39 -4.91 -0.97
N GLY A 31 -12.59 -5.73 0.05
CA GLY A 31 -11.60 -6.67 0.53
C GLY A 31 -11.17 -7.55 -0.64
N TYR A 32 -9.96 -7.32 -1.14
CA TYR A 32 -9.25 -8.24 -1.99
C TYR A 32 -7.78 -8.22 -1.59
N SER A 33 -7.24 -9.44 -1.45
CA SER A 33 -5.83 -9.80 -1.19
C SER A 33 -5.50 -10.23 0.24
N ALA A 34 -6.15 -11.30 0.71
CA ALA A 34 -5.59 -12.14 1.78
C ALA A 34 -4.96 -13.46 1.25
N ASP A 35 -4.99 -13.72 -0.06
CA ASP A 35 -4.65 -15.03 -0.64
C ASP A 35 -3.33 -15.08 -1.44
N ARG A 36 -2.44 -14.07 -1.32
CA ARG A 36 -1.08 -14.13 -1.89
C ARG A 36 0.05 -14.25 -0.85
N ASP A 37 -0.29 -14.35 0.43
CA ASP A 37 0.63 -14.11 1.57
C ASP A 37 1.12 -15.38 2.30
N ALA A 38 1.37 -16.49 1.58
CA ALA A 38 1.83 -17.70 2.27
C ALA A 38 3.33 -17.68 2.68
N ASN A 39 4.14 -16.70 2.25
CA ASN A 39 5.59 -16.69 2.53
C ASN A 39 6.27 -15.31 2.57
N ILE A 40 5.51 -14.21 2.76
CA ILE A 40 6.10 -12.87 2.80
C ILE A 40 6.52 -12.54 4.24
N GLY A 41 7.82 -12.56 4.48
CA GLY A 41 8.41 -12.29 5.80
C GLY A 41 8.17 -10.85 6.28
N PRO A 42 8.39 -10.57 7.58
CA PRO A 42 8.26 -9.22 8.11
C PRO A 42 9.32 -8.29 7.51
N CYS A 43 8.96 -7.03 7.28
CA CYS A 43 9.94 -6.00 6.92
C CYS A 43 10.94 -5.83 8.05
N GLN A 44 12.22 -5.66 7.70
CA GLN A 44 13.23 -5.30 8.68
C GLN A 44 12.98 -3.85 9.10
N ASP A 45 12.55 -3.70 10.35
CA ASP A 45 12.29 -2.42 11.03
C ASP A 45 11.15 -1.57 10.43
N GLY A 46 10.89 -0.42 11.06
CA GLY A 46 9.81 0.51 10.68
C GLY A 46 10.08 1.32 9.40
N ASN A 47 11.26 1.19 8.79
CA ASN A 47 11.69 1.93 7.60
C ASN A 47 11.68 1.07 6.32
N GLY A 48 11.17 -0.16 6.39
CA GLY A 48 11.18 -1.08 5.27
C GLY A 48 10.32 -0.61 4.07
N ILE A 49 10.74 -0.98 2.87
CA ILE A 49 9.91 -0.92 1.67
C ILE A 49 9.11 -2.22 1.60
N CYS A 50 7.79 -2.11 1.60
CA CYS A 50 6.88 -3.23 1.71
C CYS A 50 6.19 -3.61 0.40
N GLY A 51 6.27 -2.75 -0.62
CA GLY A 51 5.57 -2.98 -1.87
C GLY A 51 6.21 -2.25 -3.04
N ALA A 52 6.00 -2.77 -4.24
CA ALA A 52 6.47 -2.18 -5.48
C ALA A 52 5.43 -2.33 -6.60
N GLN A 53 5.18 -1.25 -7.33
CA GLN A 53 4.41 -1.25 -8.56
C GLN A 53 5.33 -1.47 -9.75
N ILE A 54 5.13 -2.57 -10.47
CA ILE A 54 5.90 -2.92 -11.67
C ILE A 54 5.11 -2.45 -12.90
N VAL A 55 5.80 -1.88 -13.89
CA VAL A 55 5.19 -1.27 -15.11
C VAL A 55 4.18 -2.18 -15.82
N SER A 56 4.45 -3.49 -15.83
CA SER A 56 3.65 -4.48 -16.56
C SER A 56 2.59 -5.18 -15.72
N LEU A 57 2.46 -4.83 -14.44
CA LEU A 57 1.50 -5.45 -13.52
C LEU A 57 0.44 -4.43 -13.11
N PRO A 58 -0.83 -4.84 -12.99
CA PRO A 58 -1.91 -3.93 -12.60
C PRO A 58 -1.87 -3.56 -11.11
N ASP A 59 -1.36 -4.46 -10.26
CA ASP A 59 -1.38 -4.31 -8.81
C ASP A 59 0.04 -4.32 -8.24
N PRO A 60 0.29 -3.56 -7.16
CA PRO A 60 1.59 -3.56 -6.51
C PRO A 60 1.84 -4.92 -5.86
N GLY A 61 3.05 -5.45 -6.07
CA GLY A 61 3.49 -6.69 -5.46
C GLY A 61 3.97 -6.45 -4.02
N PRO A 62 3.49 -7.21 -3.02
CA PRO A 62 4.04 -7.15 -1.66
C PRO A 62 5.47 -7.71 -1.64
N LEU A 63 6.37 -7.02 -0.94
CA LEU A 63 7.78 -7.39 -0.75
C LEU A 63 8.04 -7.93 0.67
N CYS A 64 7.39 -7.33 1.66
CA CYS A 64 7.46 -7.72 3.06
C CYS A 64 6.22 -7.21 3.82
N THR A 65 5.97 -7.76 5.02
CA THR A 65 4.85 -7.36 5.87
C THR A 65 5.28 -6.29 6.86
N CYS A 66 4.62 -5.12 6.84
CA CYS A 66 4.92 -4.05 7.79
C CYS A 66 4.55 -4.44 9.23
N PRO A 67 5.20 -3.84 10.26
CA PRO A 67 4.85 -4.10 11.66
C PRO A 67 3.38 -3.81 12.03
N SER A 68 2.70 -2.93 11.29
CA SER A 68 1.28 -2.63 11.43
C SER A 68 0.35 -3.69 10.84
N GLY A 69 0.88 -4.69 10.13
CA GLY A 69 0.17 -5.85 9.61
C GLY A 69 0.15 -5.97 8.08
N GLY A 70 0.13 -4.87 7.32
CA GLY A 70 0.08 -4.90 5.86
C GLY A 70 0.82 -3.72 5.22
N CYS A 71 1.11 -3.80 3.92
CA CYS A 71 1.77 -2.70 3.21
C CYS A 71 0.77 -1.58 2.88
N PRO A 72 0.95 -0.35 3.39
CA PRO A 72 0.08 0.77 3.05
C PRO A 72 0.29 1.19 1.58
N LEU A 73 -0.81 1.27 0.82
CA LEU A 73 -0.80 1.62 -0.61
C LEU A 73 -1.34 3.03 -0.87
N ASP A 74 -1.26 3.93 0.12
CA ASP A 74 -1.72 5.32 0.02
C ASP A 74 -0.59 6.29 -0.38
N ASN A 75 -0.99 7.53 -0.72
CA ASN A 75 -0.07 8.56 -1.22
C ASN A 75 0.98 8.99 -0.18
N ASP A 76 0.70 8.89 1.13
CA ASP A 76 1.63 9.33 2.17
C ASP A 76 2.80 8.35 2.34
N HIS A 77 2.66 7.12 1.87
CA HIS A 77 3.66 6.04 1.93
C HIS A 77 4.35 5.78 0.58
N ARG A 78 3.95 6.51 -0.46
CA ARG A 78 4.37 6.29 -1.84
C ARG A 78 5.65 7.04 -2.19
N VAL A 79 6.59 6.32 -2.80
CA VAL A 79 7.79 6.83 -3.45
C VAL A 79 7.60 6.73 -4.97
N PRO A 80 7.20 7.82 -5.66
CA PRO A 80 7.02 7.81 -7.10
C PRO A 80 8.38 7.84 -7.81
N ILE A 81 8.63 6.91 -8.73
CA ILE A 81 9.87 6.85 -9.52
C ILE A 81 9.72 7.76 -10.75
N THR A 82 10.62 8.73 -10.91
CA THR A 82 10.55 9.73 -11.99
C THR A 82 11.12 9.24 -13.31
N ASN A 83 11.99 8.23 -13.29
CA ASN A 83 12.51 7.55 -14.47
C ASN A 83 12.02 6.08 -14.53
N PRO A 84 10.69 5.83 -14.61
CA PRO A 84 10.17 4.48 -14.53
C PRO A 84 10.74 3.62 -15.67
N GLN A 85 11.29 2.46 -15.32
CA GLN A 85 11.80 1.45 -16.26
C GLN A 85 11.09 0.12 -16.01
N SER A 86 11.48 -0.60 -14.96
CA SER A 86 10.75 -1.78 -14.46
C SER A 86 9.73 -1.45 -13.36
N ILE A 87 10.03 -0.45 -12.53
CA ILE A 87 9.23 -0.05 -11.37
C ILE A 87 8.75 1.38 -11.55
N THR A 88 7.46 1.62 -11.28
CA THR A 88 6.86 2.97 -11.31
C THR A 88 6.79 3.59 -9.93
N GLU A 89 6.54 2.79 -8.89
CA GLU A 89 6.30 3.29 -7.54
C GLU A 89 6.78 2.27 -6.51
N LEU A 90 7.24 2.76 -5.35
CA LEU A 90 7.51 1.93 -4.17
C LEU A 90 6.65 2.40 -3.00
N TYR A 91 6.42 1.50 -2.05
CA TYR A 91 5.61 1.76 -0.87
C TYR A 91 6.40 1.44 0.40
N ALA A 92 6.49 2.40 1.31
CA ALA A 92 7.22 2.27 2.58
C ALA A 92 6.26 1.97 3.74
N CYS A 93 6.74 1.30 4.78
CA CYS A 93 5.91 1.02 5.97
C CYS A 93 5.56 2.24 6.82
N ARG A 94 6.31 3.33 6.68
CA ARG A 94 6.13 4.60 7.40
C ARG A 94 5.90 5.72 6.39
N PRO A 95 5.12 6.76 6.73
CA PRO A 95 4.89 7.87 5.82
C PRO A 95 6.19 8.57 5.38
N ILE A 96 6.30 8.91 4.10
CA ILE A 96 7.49 9.49 3.47
C ILE A 96 7.91 10.81 4.13
N ASN A 97 6.94 11.61 4.57
CA ASN A 97 7.20 12.88 5.24
C ASN A 97 7.85 12.73 6.63
N ARG A 98 7.90 11.52 7.20
CA ARG A 98 8.54 11.22 8.48
C ARG A 98 10.03 10.89 8.36
N TYR A 99 10.54 10.72 7.14
CA TYR A 99 11.96 10.54 6.90
C TYR A 99 12.65 11.90 6.81
N GLU A 100 13.88 11.94 7.33
CA GLU A 100 14.76 13.09 7.14
C GLU A 100 15.00 13.35 5.66
N GLN A 101 15.22 14.60 5.29
CA GLN A 101 15.50 14.97 3.91
C GLN A 101 16.92 14.51 3.52
N CYS A 102 17.06 13.94 2.32
CA CYS A 102 18.37 13.53 1.81
C CYS A 102 19.28 14.74 1.53
N SER A 103 20.60 14.54 1.69
CA SER A 103 21.63 15.57 1.47
C SER A 103 21.93 15.84 -0.01
N GLY A 104 20.93 16.29 -0.76
CA GLY A 104 21.07 16.72 -2.16
C GLY A 104 20.98 15.58 -3.18
N SER A 105 21.36 15.90 -4.42
CA SER A 105 21.29 14.97 -5.56
C SER A 105 22.28 13.82 -5.44
N GLY A 106 21.91 12.66 -5.95
CA GLY A 106 22.70 11.43 -5.91
C GLY A 106 22.69 10.73 -4.56
N ALA A 107 22.09 11.33 -3.53
CA ALA A 107 21.91 10.67 -2.24
C ALA A 107 21.01 9.43 -2.38
N VAL A 108 21.38 8.35 -1.69
CA VAL A 108 20.62 7.09 -1.70
C VAL A 108 19.42 7.24 -0.77
N ALA A 109 18.22 7.26 -1.34
CA ALA A 109 16.95 7.38 -0.62
C ALA A 109 16.40 6.01 -0.22
N VAL A 110 16.56 5.00 -1.07
CA VAL A 110 16.21 3.60 -0.79
C VAL A 110 17.44 2.73 -1.08
N THR A 111 17.76 1.84 -0.15
CA THR A 111 18.93 0.94 -0.21
C THR A 111 18.85 -0.07 -1.34
N ASP A 112 19.97 -0.78 -1.54
CA ASP A 112 20.06 -1.90 -2.48
C ASP A 112 19.01 -2.97 -2.21
N ALA A 113 18.61 -3.64 -3.28
CA ALA A 113 17.49 -4.58 -3.31
C ALA A 113 16.14 -4.00 -2.84
N LEU A 114 16.00 -2.67 -2.79
CA LEU A 114 14.78 -1.96 -2.42
C LEU A 114 14.22 -2.40 -1.06
N THR A 115 15.10 -2.51 -0.06
CA THR A 115 14.76 -3.08 1.25
C THR A 115 14.37 -2.04 2.28
N GLU A 116 15.05 -0.89 2.31
CA GLU A 116 14.92 0.10 3.37
C GLU A 116 14.96 1.52 2.82
N MET A 117 14.08 2.37 3.33
CA MET A 117 14.12 3.80 3.08
C MET A 117 15.03 4.51 4.09
N LYS A 118 16.02 5.25 3.58
CA LYS A 118 16.98 6.02 4.39
C LYS A 118 16.56 7.47 4.61
N CYS A 119 16.04 8.11 3.57
CA CYS A 119 15.69 9.53 3.59
C CYS A 119 14.70 9.87 2.47
N ARG A 120 14.05 11.05 2.55
CA ARG A 120 13.16 11.55 1.49
C ARG A 120 13.87 12.52 0.55
N CYS A 121 13.62 12.39 -0.75
CA CYS A 121 14.15 13.32 -1.74
C CYS A 121 13.37 14.64 -1.73
N THR A 122 14.08 15.74 -1.98
CA THR A 122 13.46 17.04 -2.22
C THR A 122 12.62 16.99 -3.49
N GLY A 123 11.45 17.62 -3.49
CA GLY A 123 10.59 17.68 -4.68
C GLY A 123 10.01 16.35 -5.14
N MET A 124 10.15 15.27 -4.36
CA MET A 124 9.75 13.91 -4.74
C MET A 124 10.45 13.39 -6.01
N ASN A 125 11.67 13.84 -6.27
CA ASN A 125 12.47 13.41 -7.41
C ASN A 125 13.29 12.16 -7.07
N TYR A 126 12.69 10.99 -7.28
CA TYR A 126 13.30 9.68 -7.00
C TYR A 126 13.66 8.95 -8.30
N MET A 127 14.93 8.61 -8.48
CA MET A 127 15.41 7.85 -9.64
C MET A 127 15.79 6.43 -9.27
N LEU A 128 15.27 5.46 -10.02
CA LEU A 128 15.65 4.06 -9.92
C LEU A 128 16.99 3.83 -10.63
N ASP A 129 17.91 3.18 -9.90
CA ASP A 129 19.16 2.63 -10.40
C ASP A 129 19.01 1.10 -10.44
N GLU A 130 18.65 0.57 -11.61
CA GLU A 130 18.35 -0.86 -11.81
C GLU A 130 19.58 -1.75 -11.69
N VAL A 131 20.79 -1.20 -11.86
CA VAL A 131 22.04 -1.98 -11.74
C VAL A 131 22.23 -2.46 -10.30
N TYR A 132 21.88 -1.60 -9.33
CA TYR A 132 22.02 -1.90 -7.90
C TYR A 132 20.67 -2.13 -7.20
N MET A 133 19.55 -1.99 -7.93
CA MET A 133 18.19 -2.04 -7.38
C MET A 133 18.04 -1.13 -6.16
N ARG A 134 18.38 0.15 -6.35
CA ARG A 134 18.30 1.20 -5.32
C ARG A 134 17.65 2.46 -5.89
N VAL A 135 17.26 3.37 -5.01
CA VAL A 135 16.68 4.66 -5.43
C VAL A 135 17.53 5.81 -4.94
N THR A 136 17.82 6.75 -5.84
CA THR A 136 18.61 7.95 -5.56
C THR A 136 17.80 9.23 -5.78
N CYS A 137 18.20 10.32 -5.16
CA CYS A 137 17.57 11.62 -5.39
C CYS A 137 18.11 12.29 -6.65
N ALA A 138 17.22 12.89 -7.42
CA ALA A 138 17.58 13.80 -8.50
C ALA A 138 17.31 15.26 -8.12
N LEU A 139 17.94 16.19 -8.85
CA LEU A 139 17.64 17.62 -8.78
C LEU A 139 16.31 17.93 -9.47
#